data_AF-A0A925F9D1-F1
#
_entry.id   AF-A0A925F9D1-F1
#
_cell.length_a   1.000
_cell.length_b   1.000
_cell.length_c   1.000
_cell.angle_alpha   90.00
_cell.angle_beta   90.00
_cell.angle_gamma   90.00
#
_symmetry.space_group_name_H-M   'P 1'
#
loop_
_entity.id
_entity.type
_entity.pdbx_description
1 polymer ?
#
loop_
_entity_poly.entity_id
_entity_poly.type
_entity_poly.pdbx_seq_one_letter_code
_entity_poly.pdbx_strand_id
1 'polypeptide(L)'
;MQFFNRSLPLVALGLTTFQLAFAKVRLPKVFASHMVLQRSKPVPVWGWAEAGEKVTVTFSTQTKTVQTAPDGRWQVKLDPMEAGGPYQLTVRGNTTALTLDDVLLGEVWICSGQSNMEWRLAQVTNAPAEIASARYPQIRQFLVKKALSLTPKTNLDGTWSVCSPETAPNFTAVGYFFGRELTKEL
;
A
#
# COMPACT_ATOMS: atom_id res chain seq x y z
N MET A 1 -44.34 -58.55 33.68
CA MET A 1 -43.05 -58.28 32.98
C MET A 1 -43.28 -58.60 31.51
N GLN A 2 -43.16 -57.73 30.51
CA GLN A 2 -42.56 -56.41 30.35
C GLN A 2 -43.34 -55.65 29.26
N PHE A 3 -43.54 -54.34 29.43
CA PHE A 3 -44.13 -53.44 28.42
C PHE A 3 -43.04 -52.96 27.46
N PHE A 4 -43.25 -53.08 26.14
CA PHE A 4 -42.36 -52.52 25.12
C PHE A 4 -42.71 -51.04 24.88
N ASN A 5 -41.82 -50.15 25.33
CA ASN A 5 -41.94 -48.71 25.13
C ASN A 5 -41.23 -48.33 23.83
N ARG A 6 -41.96 -47.84 22.82
CA ARG A 6 -41.39 -47.33 21.55
C ARG A 6 -41.20 -45.82 21.65
N SER A 7 -39.98 -45.37 21.91
CA SER A 7 -39.58 -43.97 21.82
C SER A 7 -39.25 -43.60 20.36
N LEU A 8 -39.97 -42.63 19.79
CA LEU A 8 -39.58 -41.98 18.52
C LEU A 8 -38.43 -40.99 18.77
N PRO A 9 -37.39 -40.93 17.91
CA PRO A 9 -36.36 -39.90 18.03
C PRO A 9 -36.87 -38.57 17.47
N LEU A 10 -36.86 -37.53 18.29
CA LEU A 10 -37.08 -36.14 17.88
C LEU A 10 -35.84 -35.70 17.07
N VAL A 11 -35.99 -35.50 15.76
CA VAL A 11 -34.94 -34.89 14.93
C VAL A 11 -35.02 -33.38 15.11
N ALA A 12 -34.14 -32.82 15.93
CA ALA A 12 -33.99 -31.38 16.10
C ALA A 12 -33.31 -30.79 14.85
N LEU A 13 -34.07 -30.08 14.01
CA LEU A 13 -33.57 -29.36 12.85
C LEU A 13 -32.82 -28.11 13.33
N GLY A 14 -31.50 -28.19 13.44
CA GLY A 14 -30.66 -27.07 13.87
C GLY A 14 -30.65 -25.94 12.85
N LEU A 15 -31.18 -24.77 13.22
CA LEU A 15 -31.05 -23.52 12.47
C LEU A 15 -29.56 -23.13 12.40
N THR A 16 -28.93 -23.35 11.26
CA THR A 16 -27.58 -22.85 10.99
C THR A 16 -27.69 -21.39 10.57
N THR A 17 -27.38 -20.47 11.49
CA THR A 17 -27.25 -19.05 11.17
C THR A 17 -25.98 -18.85 10.33
N PHE A 18 -26.15 -18.58 9.04
CA PHE A 18 -25.06 -18.13 8.18
C PHE A 18 -24.65 -16.72 8.61
N GLN A 19 -23.54 -16.60 9.34
CA GLN A 19 -22.92 -15.29 9.57
C GLN A 19 -22.26 -14.84 8.26
N LEU A 20 -22.79 -13.76 7.68
CA LEU A 20 -22.11 -13.04 6.59
C LEU A 20 -20.82 -12.45 7.15
N ALA A 21 -19.69 -13.07 6.82
CA ALA A 21 -18.37 -12.57 7.19
C ALA A 21 -17.94 -11.51 6.17
N PHE A 22 -18.10 -10.23 6.53
CA PHE A 22 -17.63 -9.14 5.66
C PHE A 22 -16.11 -9.10 5.59
N ALA A 23 -15.55 -9.21 4.38
CA ALA A 23 -14.11 -9.12 4.20
C ALA A 23 -13.66 -7.66 4.32
N LYS A 24 -12.69 -7.38 5.20
CA LYS A 24 -12.13 -6.02 5.32
C LYS A 24 -11.43 -5.61 4.02
N VAL A 25 -11.61 -4.35 3.62
CA VAL A 25 -10.86 -3.72 2.53
C VAL A 25 -9.37 -3.77 2.87
N ARG A 26 -8.57 -4.13 1.87
CA ARG A 26 -7.12 -4.30 1.99
C ARG A 26 -6.42 -3.68 0.78
N LEU A 27 -5.26 -3.09 1.03
CA LEU A 27 -4.39 -2.52 0.01
C LEU A 27 -3.08 -3.30 -0.08
N PRO A 28 -2.45 -3.35 -1.28
CA PRO A 28 -1.06 -3.76 -1.41
C PRO A 28 -0.15 -2.86 -0.57
N LYS A 29 0.98 -3.39 -0.08
CA LYS A 29 1.87 -2.66 0.85
C LYS A 29 2.53 -1.42 0.25
N VAL A 30 2.58 -1.32 -1.07
CA VAL A 30 3.07 -0.11 -1.76
C VAL A 30 2.17 1.10 -1.46
N PHE A 31 0.89 0.87 -1.15
CA PHE A 31 0.02 1.91 -0.61
C PHE A 31 0.11 1.91 0.92
N ALA A 32 0.82 2.89 1.45
CA ALA A 32 0.87 3.17 2.88
C ALA A 32 1.05 4.67 3.12
N SER A 33 0.97 5.10 4.37
CA SER A 33 1.35 6.47 4.74
C SER A 33 2.80 6.75 4.33
N HIS A 34 3.12 8.03 4.10
CA HIS A 34 4.41 8.53 3.59
C HIS A 34 4.73 8.18 2.13
N MET A 35 3.80 7.61 1.36
CA MET A 35 4.05 7.23 -0.03
C MET A 35 4.10 8.42 -1.00
N VAL A 36 4.55 8.17 -2.23
CA VAL A 36 4.48 9.12 -3.36
C VAL A 36 3.64 8.52 -4.48
N LEU A 37 2.70 9.31 -5.01
CA LEU A 37 1.94 9.03 -6.22
C LEU A 37 2.48 9.86 -7.39
N GLN A 38 2.42 9.31 -8.60
CA GLN A 38 2.92 9.99 -9.80
C GLN A 38 2.03 11.18 -10.17
N ARG A 39 2.63 12.36 -10.34
CA ARG A 39 1.94 13.57 -10.83
C ARG A 39 1.67 13.53 -12.34
N SER A 40 0.72 14.36 -12.77
CA SER A 40 0.39 14.65 -14.18
C SER A 40 0.06 13.42 -15.04
N LYS A 41 -0.28 12.30 -14.40
CA LYS A 41 -0.73 11.05 -15.03
C LYS A 41 -1.91 10.46 -14.24
N PRO A 42 -2.82 9.71 -14.89
CA PRO A 42 -3.84 8.97 -14.16
C PRO A 42 -3.19 7.92 -13.24
N VAL A 43 -3.57 7.92 -11.96
CA VAL A 43 -2.96 7.03 -10.96
C VAL A 43 -3.91 5.87 -10.63
N PRO A 44 -3.54 4.61 -10.92
CA PRO A 44 -4.33 3.47 -10.49
C PRO A 44 -4.21 3.29 -8.97
N VAL A 45 -5.34 3.15 -8.29
CA VAL A 45 -5.42 2.70 -6.89
C VAL A 45 -6.22 1.42 -6.87
N TRP A 46 -5.66 0.36 -6.30
CA TRP A 46 -6.24 -0.97 -6.33
C TRP A 46 -6.07 -1.69 -5.00
N GLY A 47 -6.86 -2.74 -4.83
CA GLY A 47 -6.78 -3.58 -3.64
C GLY A 47 -7.74 -4.76 -3.70
N TRP A 48 -8.06 -5.25 -2.51
CA TRP A 48 -8.98 -6.36 -2.30
C TRP A 48 -10.07 -5.98 -1.33
N ALA A 49 -11.26 -6.51 -1.55
CA ALA A 49 -12.44 -6.34 -0.72
C ALA A 49 -13.38 -7.54 -0.94
N GLU A 50 -14.56 -7.56 -0.33
CA GLU A 50 -15.54 -8.60 -0.60
C GLU A 50 -16.08 -8.48 -2.04
N ALA A 51 -16.38 -9.61 -2.67
CA ALA A 51 -16.95 -9.62 -4.02
C ALA A 51 -18.30 -8.85 -4.06
N GLY A 52 -18.46 -7.96 -5.04
CA GLY A 52 -19.65 -7.10 -5.15
C GLY A 52 -19.69 -5.92 -4.17
N GLU A 53 -18.71 -5.78 -3.26
CA GLU A 53 -18.62 -4.65 -2.33
C GLU A 53 -18.40 -3.33 -3.07
N LYS A 54 -19.05 -2.25 -2.60
CA LYS A 54 -18.79 -0.90 -3.08
C LYS A 54 -17.58 -0.31 -2.36
N VAL A 55 -16.51 -0.04 -3.09
CA VAL A 55 -15.32 0.64 -2.59
C VAL A 55 -15.31 2.09 -3.06
N THR A 56 -15.07 3.02 -2.14
CA THR A 56 -14.93 4.45 -2.41
C THR A 56 -13.54 4.92 -2.03
N VAL A 57 -12.86 5.57 -2.96
CA VAL A 57 -11.52 6.15 -2.80
C VAL A 57 -11.64 7.67 -2.85
N THR A 58 -11.18 8.33 -1.80
CA THR A 58 -11.13 9.80 -1.72
C THR A 58 -9.68 10.25 -1.62
N PHE A 59 -9.28 11.17 -2.48
CA PHE A 59 -7.94 11.74 -2.52
C PHE A 59 -7.99 13.20 -2.95
N SER A 60 -7.56 14.12 -2.09
CA SER A 60 -7.74 15.56 -2.30
C SER A 60 -9.22 15.88 -2.59
N THR A 61 -9.52 16.56 -3.70
CA THR A 61 -10.88 16.88 -4.14
C THR A 61 -11.58 15.75 -4.90
N GLN A 62 -10.88 14.65 -5.19
CA GLN A 62 -11.42 13.56 -5.98
C GLN A 62 -12.11 12.51 -5.10
N THR A 63 -13.25 12.01 -5.58
CA THR A 63 -13.89 10.81 -5.05
C THR A 63 -14.24 9.88 -6.20
N LYS A 64 -13.74 8.64 -6.14
CA LYS A 64 -13.98 7.59 -7.13
C LYS A 64 -14.62 6.39 -6.44
N THR A 65 -15.54 5.73 -7.12
CA THR A 65 -16.26 4.56 -6.60
C THR A 65 -16.18 3.42 -7.60
N VAL A 66 -16.03 2.19 -7.11
CA VAL A 66 -16.06 0.97 -7.92
C VAL A 66 -16.74 -0.17 -7.15
N GLN A 67 -17.31 -1.13 -7.87
CA GLN A 67 -17.73 -2.40 -7.29
C GLN A 67 -16.62 -3.43 -7.47
N THR A 68 -16.34 -4.18 -6.40
CA THR A 68 -15.35 -5.24 -6.40
C THR A 68 -15.78 -6.39 -7.31
N ALA A 69 -14.84 -6.92 -8.09
CA ALA A 69 -15.06 -8.04 -8.98
C ALA A 69 -15.32 -9.37 -8.20
N PRO A 70 -15.82 -10.43 -8.87
CA PRO A 70 -16.05 -11.72 -8.23
C PRO A 70 -14.82 -12.36 -7.57
N ASP A 71 -13.61 -12.01 -8.02
CA ASP A 71 -12.35 -12.47 -7.45
C ASP A 71 -11.85 -11.61 -6.26
N GLY A 72 -12.68 -10.66 -5.81
CA GLY A 72 -12.39 -9.76 -4.70
C GLY A 72 -11.46 -8.60 -5.06
N ARG A 73 -11.05 -8.42 -6.32
CA ARG A 73 -10.19 -7.30 -6.75
C ARG A 73 -11.02 -6.09 -7.14
N TRP A 74 -10.45 -4.92 -6.90
CA TRP A 74 -11.01 -3.65 -7.36
C TRP A 74 -9.90 -2.69 -7.77
N GLN A 75 -10.22 -1.77 -8.67
CA GLN A 75 -9.32 -0.71 -9.08
C GLN A 75 -10.12 0.54 -9.49
N VAL A 76 -9.64 1.70 -9.08
CA VAL A 76 -10.05 3.01 -9.62
C VAL A 76 -8.86 3.68 -10.27
N LYS A 77 -9.12 4.68 -11.11
CA LYS A 77 -8.09 5.60 -11.60
C LYS A 77 -8.41 6.99 -11.06
N LEU A 78 -7.47 7.56 -10.31
CA LEU A 78 -7.48 8.98 -9.95
C LEU A 78 -7.10 9.80 -11.18
N ASP A 79 -7.73 10.94 -11.35
CA ASP A 79 -7.43 11.88 -12.41
C ASP A 79 -6.04 12.52 -12.17
N PRO A 80 -5.33 12.91 -13.24
CA PRO A 80 -4.05 13.61 -13.12
C PRO A 80 -4.15 14.84 -12.22
N MET A 81 -3.13 15.04 -11.38
CA MET A 81 -2.97 16.21 -10.53
C MET A 81 -1.54 16.71 -10.60
N GLU A 82 -1.35 18.01 -10.39
CA GLU A 82 -0.02 18.61 -10.24
C GLU A 82 0.69 18.12 -8.97
N ALA A 83 2.01 18.35 -8.91
CA ALA A 83 2.80 18.01 -7.72
C ALA A 83 2.27 18.73 -6.47
N GLY A 84 2.34 18.07 -5.31
CA GLY A 84 1.90 18.69 -4.06
C GLY A 84 1.71 17.70 -2.92
N GLY A 85 0.99 18.16 -1.90
CA GLY A 85 0.75 17.45 -0.64
C GLY A 85 1.52 18.07 0.52
N PRO A 86 1.55 17.39 1.69
CA PRO A 86 0.96 16.07 1.92
C PRO A 86 -0.57 16.06 1.86
N TYR A 87 -1.11 15.02 1.22
CA TYR A 87 -2.53 14.71 1.16
C TYR A 87 -2.87 13.50 2.03
N GLN A 88 -4.17 13.28 2.21
CA GLN A 88 -4.72 12.07 2.79
C GLN A 88 -5.42 11.25 1.68
N LEU A 89 -5.13 9.96 1.62
CA LEU A 89 -5.86 8.99 0.79
C LEU A 89 -6.73 8.12 1.69
N THR A 90 -8.05 8.16 1.48
CA THR A 90 -9.00 7.31 2.21
C THR A 90 -9.60 6.28 1.28
N VAL A 91 -9.59 5.02 1.70
CA VAL A 91 -10.27 3.92 1.00
C VAL A 91 -11.31 3.33 1.94
N ARG A 92 -12.57 3.49 1.57
CA ARG A 92 -13.73 3.06 2.36
C ARG A 92 -14.47 1.93 1.65
N GLY A 93 -14.63 0.82 2.34
CA GLY A 93 -15.58 -0.25 2.00
C GLY A 93 -16.89 -0.11 2.77
N ASN A 94 -17.68 -1.18 2.78
CA ASN A 94 -18.98 -1.23 3.47
C ASN A 94 -18.81 -1.13 5.00
N THR A 95 -17.81 -1.83 5.55
CA THR A 95 -17.63 -1.98 7.01
C THR A 95 -16.33 -1.39 7.54
N THR A 96 -15.37 -1.09 6.67
CA THR A 96 -14.03 -0.63 7.06
C THR A 96 -13.57 0.56 6.24
N ALA A 97 -12.76 1.42 6.84
CA ALA A 97 -12.08 2.50 6.16
C ALA A 97 -10.59 2.45 6.51
N LEU A 98 -9.74 2.63 5.49
CA LEU A 98 -8.30 2.79 5.61
C LEU A 98 -7.96 4.23 5.28
N THR A 99 -7.13 4.85 6.10
CA THR A 99 -6.62 6.20 5.86
C THR A 99 -5.10 6.14 5.79
N LEU A 100 -4.54 6.66 4.70
CA LEU A 100 -3.11 6.80 4.48
C LEU A 100 -2.76 8.29 4.51
N ASP A 101 -1.88 8.67 5.43
CA ASP A 101 -1.47 10.04 5.68
C ASP A 101 -0.11 10.35 5.05
N ASP A 102 0.24 11.63 4.93
CA ASP A 102 1.51 12.06 4.33
C ASP A 102 1.73 11.50 2.91
N VAL A 103 0.70 11.54 2.07
CA VAL A 103 0.80 11.09 0.68
C VAL A 103 1.22 12.27 -0.20
N LEU A 104 2.38 12.16 -0.83
CA LEU A 104 2.86 13.17 -1.79
C LEU A 104 2.39 12.84 -3.21
N LEU A 105 2.17 13.88 -4.02
CA LEU A 105 2.12 13.80 -5.48
C LEU A 105 3.42 14.37 -6.04
N GLY A 106 4.14 13.59 -6.83
CA GLY A 106 5.46 13.98 -7.34
C GLY A 106 5.98 13.00 -8.39
N GLU A 107 7.30 12.96 -8.53
CA GLU A 107 7.97 12.00 -9.42
C GLU A 107 8.18 10.64 -8.73
N VAL A 108 7.85 9.56 -9.43
CA VAL A 108 8.03 8.19 -8.94
C VAL A 108 8.96 7.43 -9.86
N TRP A 109 10.10 6.99 -9.30
CA TRP A 109 11.15 6.30 -10.04
C TRP A 109 11.36 4.89 -9.48
N ILE A 110 11.49 3.91 -10.38
CA ILE A 110 11.87 2.55 -10.01
C ILE A 110 13.39 2.45 -10.01
N CYS A 111 13.97 2.47 -8.82
CA CYS A 111 15.40 2.25 -8.61
C CYS A 111 15.68 0.73 -8.60
N SER A 112 15.87 0.14 -9.78
CA SER A 112 16.19 -1.28 -9.95
C SER A 112 17.53 -1.47 -10.66
N GLY A 113 18.18 -2.61 -10.44
CA GLY A 113 19.47 -2.91 -11.05
C GLY A 113 20.21 -4.05 -10.34
N GLN A 114 21.51 -4.14 -10.61
CA GLN A 114 22.43 -5.04 -9.92
C GLN A 114 22.75 -4.56 -8.49
N SER A 115 23.67 -5.23 -7.81
CA SER A 115 24.08 -4.97 -6.42
C SER A 115 24.40 -3.51 -6.10
N ASN A 116 24.89 -2.73 -7.07
CA ASN A 116 25.19 -1.31 -6.87
C ASN A 116 23.95 -0.46 -6.56
N MET A 117 22.77 -0.88 -7.02
CA MET A 117 21.50 -0.20 -6.68
C MET A 117 21.10 -0.46 -5.23
N GLU A 118 21.60 -1.53 -4.60
CA GLU A 118 21.39 -1.82 -3.19
C GLU A 118 22.45 -1.18 -2.28
N TRP A 119 23.53 -0.64 -2.85
CA TRP A 119 24.58 0.01 -2.08
C TRP A 119 23.98 1.11 -1.20
N ARG A 120 24.17 1.02 0.11
CA ARG A 120 23.51 1.93 1.06
C ARG A 120 24.25 3.23 1.18
N LEU A 121 23.55 4.31 1.51
CA LEU A 121 24.17 5.61 1.78
C LEU A 121 25.21 5.53 2.90
N ALA A 122 24.99 4.69 3.92
CA ALA A 122 25.97 4.46 4.98
C ALA A 122 27.32 3.89 4.49
N GLN A 123 27.38 3.37 3.27
CA GLN A 123 28.56 2.68 2.72
C GLN A 123 29.31 3.56 1.71
N VAL A 124 28.93 4.83 1.53
CA VAL A 124 29.65 5.75 0.63
C VAL A 124 30.84 6.38 1.35
N THR A 125 31.85 6.83 0.60
CA THR A 125 33.11 7.37 1.16
C THR A 125 32.89 8.55 2.12
N ASN A 126 31.92 9.42 1.84
CA ASN A 126 31.60 10.60 2.64
C ASN A 126 30.32 10.44 3.48
N ALA A 127 29.95 9.20 3.84
CA ALA A 127 28.69 8.88 4.51
C ALA A 127 28.34 9.77 5.73
N PRO A 128 29.26 10.09 6.66
CA PRO A 128 28.91 10.93 7.83
C PRO A 128 28.36 12.30 7.45
N ALA A 129 28.97 12.97 6.48
CA ALA A 129 28.53 14.29 6.00
C ALA A 129 27.21 14.18 5.24
N GLU A 130 27.09 13.19 4.36
CA GLU A 130 25.87 12.96 3.57
C GLU A 130 24.67 12.69 4.47
N ILE A 131 24.80 11.77 5.42
CA ILE A 131 23.75 11.40 6.38
C ILE A 131 23.34 12.61 7.23
N ALA A 132 24.30 13.36 7.78
CA ALA A 132 23.99 14.54 8.59
C ALA A 132 23.19 15.61 7.82
N SER A 133 23.44 15.72 6.51
CA SER A 133 22.78 16.66 5.62
C SER A 133 21.46 16.16 5.02
N ALA A 134 21.11 14.87 5.19
CA ALA A 134 20.01 14.19 4.51
C ALA A 134 18.60 14.57 5.04
N ARG A 135 18.30 15.87 5.12
CA ARG A 135 17.04 16.45 5.61
C ARG A 135 16.11 16.81 4.45
N TYR A 136 15.70 15.80 3.69
CA TYR A 136 14.88 15.98 2.48
C TYR A 136 13.50 15.35 2.68
N PRO A 137 12.59 15.99 3.44
CA PRO A 137 11.28 15.42 3.77
C PRO A 137 10.32 15.34 2.58
N GLN A 138 10.75 15.60 1.35
CA GLN A 138 10.00 15.31 0.12
C GLN A 138 10.53 14.07 -0.61
N ILE A 139 11.76 13.64 -0.32
CA ILE A 139 12.31 12.37 -0.80
C ILE A 139 11.78 11.27 0.11
N ARG A 140 11.24 10.21 -0.47
CA ARG A 140 10.98 8.97 0.26
C ARG A 140 11.31 7.75 -0.55
N GLN A 141 11.64 6.69 0.18
CA GLN A 141 12.05 5.41 -0.38
C GLN A 141 11.07 4.33 0.07
N PHE A 142 10.59 3.53 -0.87
CA PHE A 142 10.00 2.23 -0.58
C PHE A 142 11.04 1.14 -0.86
N LEU A 143 11.63 0.57 0.20
CA LEU A 143 12.57 -0.54 0.03
C LEU A 143 11.80 -1.86 -0.02
N VAL A 144 11.75 -2.48 -1.19
CA VAL A 144 11.19 -3.83 -1.35
C VAL A 144 12.10 -4.83 -0.65
N LYS A 145 11.54 -5.62 0.28
CA LYS A 145 12.29 -6.70 0.93
C LYS A 145 12.60 -7.79 -0.09
N LYS A 146 13.84 -8.28 -0.06
CA LYS A 146 14.26 -9.41 -0.87
C LYS A 146 13.42 -10.65 -0.55
N ALA A 147 12.79 -11.20 -1.57
CA ALA A 147 12.05 -12.44 -1.45
C ALA A 147 12.13 -13.22 -2.77
N LEU A 148 12.66 -14.44 -2.72
CA LEU A 148 12.61 -15.34 -3.86
C LEU A 148 11.17 -15.78 -4.13
N SER A 149 10.78 -15.81 -5.41
CA SER A 149 9.51 -16.33 -5.87
C SER A 149 9.69 -16.93 -7.26
N LEU A 150 9.14 -18.12 -7.49
CA LEU A 150 9.09 -18.73 -8.82
C LEU A 150 7.83 -18.31 -9.60
N THR A 151 6.93 -17.58 -8.94
CA THR A 151 5.69 -17.06 -9.52
C THR A 151 5.54 -15.56 -9.27
N PRO A 152 4.86 -14.82 -10.15
CA PRO A 152 4.56 -13.42 -9.93
C PRO A 152 3.76 -13.23 -8.64
N LYS A 153 4.18 -12.29 -7.80
CA LYS A 153 3.44 -11.90 -6.60
C LYS A 153 2.52 -10.72 -6.92
N THR A 154 1.34 -10.71 -6.33
CA THR A 154 0.37 -9.61 -6.43
C THR A 154 0.56 -8.54 -5.35
N ASN A 155 1.45 -8.80 -4.39
CA ASN A 155 1.81 -7.89 -3.33
C ASN A 155 3.30 -8.08 -3.00
N LEU A 156 3.91 -7.03 -2.48
CA LEU A 156 5.32 -6.97 -2.13
C LEU A 156 5.45 -6.57 -0.66
N ASP A 157 6.55 -6.95 0.00
CA ASP A 157 6.81 -6.52 1.38
C ASP A 157 7.85 -5.40 1.36
N GLY A 158 7.71 -4.45 2.28
CA GLY A 158 8.49 -3.22 2.32
C GLY A 158 7.76 -2.12 3.07
N THR A 159 8.47 -1.02 3.29
CA THR A 159 7.98 0.14 4.03
C THR A 159 8.46 1.42 3.38
N TRP A 160 7.59 2.43 3.35
CA TRP A 160 8.00 3.79 3.01
C TRP A 160 8.84 4.38 4.13
N SER A 161 9.86 5.15 3.77
CA SER A 161 10.71 5.90 4.70
C SER A 161 10.92 7.30 4.17
N VAL A 162 10.61 8.29 5.02
CA VAL A 162 10.94 9.71 4.81
C VAL A 162 12.45 9.88 4.89
N CYS A 163 13.08 10.64 3.98
CA CYS A 163 14.51 10.92 4.06
C CYS A 163 14.81 11.86 5.23
N SER A 164 15.50 11.32 6.23
CA SER A 164 16.04 12.06 7.38
C SER A 164 17.40 11.49 7.76
N PRO A 165 18.23 12.18 8.56
CA PRO A 165 19.51 11.63 9.03
C PRO A 165 19.39 10.27 9.73
N GLU A 166 18.23 9.96 10.31
CA GLU A 166 17.96 8.71 11.01
C GLU A 166 17.65 7.55 10.06
N THR A 167 17.02 7.82 8.91
CA THR A 167 16.56 6.79 7.96
C THR A 167 17.47 6.68 6.72
N ALA A 168 18.05 7.81 6.29
CA ALA A 168 18.92 7.94 5.12
C ALA A 168 20.11 6.96 5.10
N PRO A 169 20.72 6.54 6.23
CA PRO A 169 21.77 5.51 6.21
C PRO A 169 21.37 4.23 5.47
N ASN A 170 20.07 3.89 5.47
CA ASN A 170 19.51 2.70 4.83
C ASN A 170 18.96 2.95 3.42
N PHE A 171 19.09 4.17 2.89
CA PHE A 171 18.65 4.46 1.54
C PHE A 171 19.64 3.87 0.53
N THR A 172 19.15 3.52 -0.67
CA THR A 172 20.06 3.31 -1.80
C THR A 172 20.84 4.60 -2.04
N ALA A 173 22.17 4.50 -2.08
CA ALA A 173 23.03 5.64 -2.33
C ALA A 173 22.72 6.27 -3.69
N VAL A 174 22.55 5.44 -4.72
CA VAL A 174 22.23 5.89 -6.08
C VAL A 174 20.87 6.60 -6.10
N GLY A 175 19.83 5.99 -5.51
CA GLY A 175 18.50 6.61 -5.46
C GLY A 175 18.46 7.87 -4.60
N TYR A 176 19.20 7.93 -3.50
CA TYR A 176 19.34 9.13 -2.67
C TYR A 176 19.97 10.29 -3.46
N PHE A 177 21.12 10.07 -4.11
CA PHE A 177 21.79 11.12 -4.86
C PHE A 177 20.98 11.59 -6.07
N PHE A 178 20.37 10.65 -6.79
CA PHE A 178 19.47 10.97 -7.89
C PHE A 178 18.27 11.80 -7.42
N GLY A 179 17.58 11.34 -6.36
CA GLY A 179 16.43 12.07 -5.80
C GLY A 179 16.83 13.46 -5.30
N ARG A 180 17.99 13.59 -4.66
CA ARG A 180 18.52 14.88 -4.19
C ARG A 180 18.79 15.84 -5.35
N GLU A 181 19.38 15.37 -6.44
CA GLU A 181 19.60 16.23 -7.60
C GLU A 181 18.28 16.61 -8.26
N LEU A 182 17.37 15.66 -8.42
CA LEU A 182 16.04 15.90 -8.98
C LEU A 182 15.28 16.97 -8.17
N THR A 183 15.39 17.00 -6.84
CA THR A 183 14.74 18.04 -6.03
C THR A 183 15.27 19.46 -6.26
N LYS A 184 16.43 19.63 -6.91
CA LYS A 184 16.96 20.96 -7.28
C LYS A 184 16.46 21.40 -8.66
N GLU A 185 16.05 20.46 -9.49
CA GLU A 185 15.60 20.71 -10.88
C GLU A 185 14.08 20.87 -11.01
N LEU A 186 13.33 20.52 -9.95
CA LEU A 186 11.86 20.60 -9.87
C LEU A 186 11.39 21.82 -9.08
#